data_AF-A0A7Y2F1V5-F1
#
_entry.id   AF-A0A7Y2F1V5-F1
#
_cell.length_a   1.000
_cell.length_b   1.000
_cell.length_c   1.000
_cell.angle_alpha   90.00
_cell.angle_beta   90.00
_cell.angle_gamma   90.00
#
_symmetry.space_group_name_H-M   'P 1'
#
loop_
_entity.id
_entity.type
_entity.pdbx_description
1 polymer ?
#
loop_
_entity_poly.entity_id
_entity_poly.type
_entity_poly.pdbx_seq_one_letter_code
_entity_poly.pdbx_strand_id
1 'polypeptide(L)'
;MNRNKFIKSIGLATVGTSLIPFLSFSTNTEYSREQLIGKDNAAIVGSSYTSKMHRDTKTAFEKMRLAAAEEGIAIEVVSAFRSFQR
;
A
#
# COMPACT_ATOMS: atom_id res chain seq x y z
N MET A 1 34.32 27.36 5.70
CA MET A 1 33.56 26.23 6.27
C MET A 1 34.49 25.36 7.11
N ASN A 2 34.11 24.96 8.32
CA ASN A 2 34.98 24.16 9.20
C ASN A 2 34.82 22.66 8.87
N ARG A 3 35.78 22.09 8.12
CA ARG A 3 35.72 20.71 7.59
C ARG A 3 35.44 19.65 8.66
N ASN A 4 35.99 19.81 9.87
CA ASN A 4 35.77 18.85 10.95
C ASN A 4 34.33 18.86 11.46
N LYS A 5 33.67 20.03 11.50
CA LYS A 5 32.24 20.10 11.84
C LYS A 5 31.37 19.47 10.75
N PHE A 6 31.73 19.70 9.49
CA PHE A 6 31.03 19.13 8.33
C PHE A 6 31.09 17.59 8.30
N ILE A 7 32.27 16.99 8.46
CA ILE A 7 32.45 15.53 8.48
C ILE A 7 31.69 14.89 9.65
N LYS A 8 31.71 15.50 10.85
CA LYS A 8 30.92 15.02 11.99
C LYS A 8 29.41 15.07 11.72
N SER A 9 28.95 16.14 11.07
CA SER A 9 27.53 16.29 10.73
C SER A 9 27.07 15.27 9.69
N ILE A 10 27.89 14.99 8.68
CA ILE A 10 27.60 13.96 7.67
C ILE A 10 27.61 12.57 8.30
N GLY A 11 28.61 12.24 9.12
CA GLY A 11 28.70 10.94 9.78
C GLY A 11 27.44 10.62 10.60
N LEU A 12 26.96 11.61 11.37
CA LEU A 12 25.73 11.46 12.15
C LEU A 12 24.49 11.32 11.25
N ALA A 13 24.41 12.11 10.17
CA ALA A 13 23.32 12.03 9.22
C ALA A 13 23.28 10.65 8.51
N THR A 14 24.43 10.13 8.08
CA THR A 14 24.51 8.84 7.38
C THR A 14 24.04 7.67 8.25
N VAL A 15 24.44 7.66 9.52
CA VAL A 15 24.00 6.62 10.48
C VAL A 15 22.48 6.73 10.71
N GLY A 16 21.97 7.94 10.89
CA GLY A 16 20.52 8.17 11.02
C GLY A 16 19.72 7.69 9.81
N THR A 17 20.20 7.99 8.60
CA THR A 17 19.50 7.60 7.36
C THR A 17 19.59 6.11 7.04
N SER A 18 20.63 5.41 7.49
CA SER A 18 20.78 3.97 7.24
C SER A 18 19.73 3.10 7.94
N LEU A 19 19.04 3.64 8.96
CA LEU A 19 17.98 2.94 9.69
C LEU A 19 16.59 3.09 9.05
N ILE A 20 16.42 4.03 8.11
CA ILE A 20 15.13 4.30 7.44
C ILE A 20 14.58 3.08 6.68
N PRO A 21 15.38 2.31 5.90
CA PRO A 21 14.86 1.17 5.14
C PRO A 21 14.27 0.06 6.02
N PHE A 22 14.75 -0.10 7.26
CA PHE A 22 14.24 -1.13 8.17
C PHE A 22 12.81 -0.84 8.66
N LEU A 23 12.38 0.42 8.67
CA LEU A 23 11.00 0.79 9.03
C LEU A 23 9.99 0.32 7.99
N SER A 24 10.39 0.19 6.73
CA SER A 24 9.52 -0.27 5.62
C SER A 24 9.12 -1.74 5.74
N PHE A 25 9.85 -2.57 6.48
CA PHE A 25 9.55 -4.00 6.65
C PHE A 25 8.56 -4.29 7.80
N SER A 26 8.13 -3.28 8.56
CA SER A 26 7.24 -3.46 9.72
C SER A 26 5.77 -3.72 9.37
N THR A 27 5.36 -3.55 8.09
CA THR A 27 3.96 -3.60 7.68
C THR A 27 3.50 -4.95 7.13
N ASN A 28 4.03 -6.07 7.64
CA ASN A 28 3.53 -7.39 7.24
C ASN A 28 2.12 -7.59 7.81
N THR A 29 1.10 -7.42 6.97
CA THR A 29 -0.27 -7.84 7.28
C THR A 29 -0.32 -9.36 7.36
N GLU A 30 -0.62 -9.87 8.54
CA GLU A 30 -0.83 -11.31 8.75
C GLU A 30 -2.17 -11.71 8.15
N TYR A 31 -2.15 -12.66 7.20
CA TYR A 31 -3.34 -13.19 6.56
C TYR A 31 -3.60 -14.61 7.04
N SER A 32 -4.86 -14.92 7.34
CA SER A 32 -5.25 -16.30 7.64
C SER A 32 -5.16 -17.16 6.37
N ARG A 33 -5.04 -18.48 6.56
CA ARG A 33 -5.04 -19.41 5.43
C ARG A 33 -6.29 -19.26 4.57
N GLU A 34 -7.45 -19.06 5.20
CA GLU A 34 -8.75 -18.90 4.57
C GLU A 34 -8.81 -17.63 3.71
N GLN A 35 -8.16 -16.55 4.14
CA GLN A 35 -7.99 -15.33 3.36
C GLN A 35 -7.09 -15.58 2.15
N LEU A 36 -5.96 -16.26 2.35
CA LEU A 36 -5.01 -16.58 1.27
C LEU A 36 -5.63 -17.47 0.17
N ILE A 37 -6.58 -18.34 0.53
CA ILE A 37 -7.29 -19.20 -0.44
C ILE A 37 -8.62 -18.63 -0.92
N GLY A 38 -8.96 -17.38 -0.56
CA GLY A 38 -10.19 -16.70 -1.00
C GLY A 38 -11.49 -17.30 -0.46
N LYS A 39 -11.43 -18.03 0.65
CA LYS A 39 -12.59 -18.57 1.37
C LYS A 39 -13.17 -17.60 2.39
N ASP A 40 -12.33 -16.75 2.98
CA ASP A 40 -12.78 -15.68 3.86
C ASP A 40 -13.15 -14.42 3.06
N ASN A 41 -14.33 -13.87 3.34
CA ASN A 41 -14.88 -12.68 2.70
C ASN A 41 -15.16 -11.54 3.69
N ALA A 42 -14.79 -11.66 4.97
CA ALA A 42 -15.19 -10.72 6.03
C ALA A 42 -14.70 -9.28 5.80
N ALA A 43 -13.56 -9.11 5.12
CA ALA A 43 -12.98 -7.80 4.82
C ALA A 43 -13.45 -7.19 3.48
N ILE A 44 -14.35 -7.87 2.76
CA ILE A 44 -14.82 -7.46 1.43
C ILE A 44 -16.06 -6.57 1.58
N VAL A 45 -16.03 -5.42 0.94
CA VAL A 45 -17.10 -4.42 0.92
C VAL A 45 -17.55 -4.16 -0.51
N GLY A 46 -18.75 -3.61 -0.69
CA GLY A 46 -19.33 -3.30 -2.01
C GLY A 46 -20.40 -4.31 -2.45
N SER A 47 -21.32 -3.85 -3.29
CA SER A 47 -22.54 -4.57 -3.68
C SER A 47 -22.57 -5.01 -5.13
N SER A 48 -21.73 -4.41 -5.99
CA SER A 48 -21.69 -4.69 -7.43
C SER A 48 -20.43 -5.46 -7.83
N TYR A 49 -20.44 -6.05 -9.03
CA TYR A 49 -19.29 -6.76 -9.60
C TYR A 49 -18.00 -5.92 -9.68
N THR A 50 -18.14 -4.60 -9.84
CA THR A 50 -17.04 -3.65 -9.98
C THR A 50 -16.71 -2.91 -8.68
N SER A 51 -17.57 -2.99 -7.65
CA SER A 51 -17.34 -2.35 -6.34
C SER A 51 -16.97 -3.32 -5.23
N LYS A 52 -17.17 -4.63 -5.43
CA LYS A 52 -16.89 -5.66 -4.43
C LYS A 52 -15.38 -5.88 -4.29
N MET A 53 -14.74 -5.38 -3.24
CA MET A 53 -13.30 -5.51 -3.01
C MET A 53 -12.94 -5.38 -1.53
N HIS A 54 -11.70 -5.69 -1.14
CA HIS A 54 -11.25 -5.45 0.24
C HIS A 54 -11.31 -3.95 0.58
N ARG A 55 -11.67 -3.64 1.84
CA ARG A 55 -11.76 -2.25 2.34
C ARG A 55 -10.46 -1.46 2.11
N ASP A 56 -9.32 -2.09 2.37
CA ASP A 56 -8.02 -1.44 2.25
C ASP A 56 -7.64 -1.25 0.77
N THR A 57 -7.99 -2.21 -0.08
CA THR A 57 -7.88 -2.08 -1.55
C THR A 57 -8.73 -0.93 -2.07
N LYS A 58 -9.97 -0.77 -1.60
CA LYS A 58 -10.82 0.37 -1.98
C LYS A 58 -10.14 1.70 -1.66
N THR A 59 -9.61 1.82 -0.45
CA THR A 59 -8.92 3.04 0.01
C THR A 59 -7.67 3.32 -0.82
N ALA A 60 -6.86 2.30 -1.11
CA ALA A 60 -5.67 2.42 -1.95
C ALA A 60 -6.02 2.77 -3.41
N PHE A 61 -7.06 2.14 -3.96
CA PHE A 61 -7.56 2.40 -5.30
C PHE A 61 -8.05 3.84 -5.46
N GLU A 62 -8.80 4.36 -4.48
CA GLU A 62 -9.26 5.75 -4.51
C GLU A 62 -8.10 6.74 -4.53
N LYS A 63 -7.06 6.51 -3.70
CA LYS A 63 -5.84 7.33 -3.72
C LYS A 63 -5.14 7.30 -5.07
N MET A 64 -4.95 6.10 -5.64
CA MET A 64 -4.33 5.92 -6.96
C MET A 64 -5.15 6.60 -8.06
N ARG A 65 -6.48 6.44 -8.04
CA ARG A 65 -7.39 7.04 -9.02
C ARG A 65 -7.35 8.56 -8.96
N LEU A 66 -7.31 9.16 -7.76
CA LEU A 66 -7.21 10.61 -7.59
C LEU A 66 -5.89 11.14 -8.16
N ALA A 67 -4.77 10.50 -7.83
CA ALA A 67 -3.46 10.89 -8.37
C ALA A 67 -3.41 10.75 -9.91
N ALA A 68 -4.00 9.69 -10.46
CA ALA A 68 -4.09 9.52 -11.91
C ALA A 68 -4.97 10.59 -12.58
N ALA A 69 -6.06 11.00 -11.92
CA ALA A 69 -6.95 12.04 -12.42
C ALA A 69 -6.26 13.41 -12.47
N GLU A 70 -5.35 13.71 -11.53
CA GLU A 70 -4.51 14.93 -11.57
C GLU A 70 -3.62 14.97 -12.82
N GLU A 71 -3.20 13.81 -13.32
CA GLU A 71 -2.43 13.64 -14.56
C GLU A 71 -3.32 13.50 -15.82
N GLY A 72 -4.64 13.72 -15.70
CA GLY A 72 -5.59 13.61 -16.81
C GLY A 72 -5.93 12.17 -17.21
N ILE A 73 -5.63 11.18 -16.37
CA ILE A 73 -5.88 9.76 -16.63
C ILE A 73 -7.15 9.30 -15.89
N ALA A 74 -8.15 8.84 -16.64
CA ALA A 74 -9.36 8.26 -16.07
C ALA A 74 -9.21 6.73 -15.87
N ILE A 75 -9.28 6.27 -14.62
CA ILE A 75 -9.20 4.85 -14.27
C ILE A 75 -10.58 4.33 -13.87
N GLU A 76 -11.04 3.29 -14.56
CA GLU A 76 -12.31 2.60 -14.32
C GLU A 76 -12.10 1.15 -13.88
N VAL A 77 -12.98 0.65 -13.01
CA VAL A 77 -12.92 -0.74 -12.52
C VAL A 77 -13.75 -1.64 -13.43
N VAL A 78 -13.07 -2.51 -14.20
CA VAL A 78 -13.74 -3.49 -15.08
C VAL A 78 -14.02 -4.83 -14.38
N SER A 79 -13.27 -5.15 -13.33
CA SER A 79 -13.46 -6.35 -12.52
C SER A 79 -12.91 -6.13 -11.12
N ALA A 80 -13.65 -6.59 -10.11
CA ALA A 80 -13.20 -6.58 -8.73
C ALA A 80 -13.12 -8.02 -8.18
N PHE A 81 -13.51 -8.24 -6.93
CA PHE A 81 -13.41 -9.52 -6.24
C PHE A 81 -14.20 -10.65 -6.93
N ARG A 82 -13.57 -11.83 -7.02
CA ARG A 82 -14.19 -13.08 -7.45
C ARG A 82 -14.11 -14.10 -6.32
N SER A 83 -15.27 -14.64 -5.94
CA SER A 83 -15.36 -15.68 -4.93
C SER A 83 -14.80 -17.00 -5.43
N PHE A 84 -14.24 -17.80 -4.53
CA PHE A 84 -13.69 -19.13 -4.81
C PHE A 84 -14.64 -20.06 -5.62
N GLN A 85 -15.95 -19.97 -5.39
CA GLN A 85 -16.94 -20.87 -6.00
C GLN A 85 -17.42 -20.46 -7.41
N ARG A 86 -17.02 -19.28 -7.91
CA ARG A 86 -17.54 -18.72 -9.16
C ARG A 86 -16.76 -19.18 -10.39
#